data_AF-A0A974C376-F1
#
_entry.id   AF-A0A974C376-F1
#
_cell.length_a   1.000
_cell.length_b   1.000
_cell.length_c   1.000
_cell.angle_alpha   90.00
_cell.angle_beta   90.00
_cell.angle_gamma   90.00
#
_symmetry.space_group_name_H-M   'P 1'
#
loop_
_entity.id
_entity.type
_entity.pdbx_description
1 polymer ?
#
loop_
_entity_poly.entity_id
_entity_poly.type
_entity_poly.pdbx_seq_one_letter_code
_entity_poly.pdbx_strand_id
1 'polypeptide(L)'
;MHAGGNDMGLVPLKELIENMKHDIKKIRIMFPKLVIVWSDMVPRLTWKYGRDYRSLEKSRIKINRVLSKFVYSLGGLAVRHRVLEERLPKYYIHDGVHLSDNALDLFLNSISAGIEDALCLIG
;
A
#
# COMPACT_ATOMS: atom_id res chain seq x y z
N MET A 1 4.69 -6.76 0.60
CA MET A 1 3.23 -6.93 0.48
C MET A 1 2.63 -5.66 -0.09
N HIS A 2 1.80 -5.74 -1.13
CA HIS A 2 1.02 -4.62 -1.69
C HIS A 2 -0.43 -5.08 -1.87
N ALA A 3 -1.37 -4.52 -1.12
CA ALA A 3 -2.76 -4.99 -1.10
C ALA A 3 -3.75 -3.92 -0.62
N GLY A 4 -5.05 -4.21 -0.72
CA GLY A 4 -6.16 -3.44 -0.14
C GLY A 4 -6.92 -2.55 -1.13
N GLY A 5 -6.26 -2.09 -2.21
CA GLY A 5 -6.89 -1.15 -3.15
C GLY A 5 -8.15 -1.67 -3.84
N ASN A 6 -8.31 -2.99 -3.98
CA ASN A 6 -9.46 -3.60 -4.65
C ASN A 6 -10.69 -3.73 -3.75
N ASP A 7 -10.48 -3.77 -2.43
CA ASP A 7 -11.54 -3.90 -1.43
C ASP A 7 -12.07 -2.53 -0.94
N MET A 8 -11.42 -1.46 -1.38
CA MET A 8 -11.79 -0.08 -1.06
C MET A 8 -13.21 0.25 -1.55
N GLY A 9 -14.06 0.67 -0.61
CA GLY A 9 -15.47 0.98 -0.85
C GLY A 9 -16.38 -0.26 -0.89
N LEU A 10 -15.82 -1.47 -0.93
CA LEU A 10 -16.56 -2.72 -0.80
C LEU A 10 -16.63 -3.17 0.67
N VAL A 11 -15.48 -3.13 1.36
CA VAL A 11 -15.34 -3.56 2.75
C VAL A 11 -15.30 -2.34 3.67
N PRO A 12 -16.00 -2.36 4.82
CA PRO A 12 -15.89 -1.29 5.82
C PRO A 12 -14.44 -1.02 6.21
N LEU A 13 -14.03 0.25 6.24
CA LEU A 13 -12.64 0.66 6.49
C LEU A 13 -12.02 -0.01 7.74
N LYS A 14 -12.77 -0.10 8.83
CA LYS A 14 -12.30 -0.73 10.07
C LYS A 14 -12.03 -2.22 9.88
N GLU A 15 -12.95 -2.90 9.21
CA GLU A 15 -12.85 -4.34 8.93
C GLU A 15 -11.67 -4.62 8.00
N LEU A 16 -11.51 -3.83 6.93
CA LEU A 16 -10.38 -3.96 6.01
C LEU A 16 -9.03 -3.82 6.74
N ILE A 17 -8.89 -2.82 7.62
CA ILE A 17 -7.68 -2.64 8.43
C ILE A 17 -7.41 -3.85 9.32
N GLU A 18 -8.43 -4.35 10.02
CA GLU A 18 -8.25 -5.46 10.95
C GLU A 18 -7.95 -6.78 10.23
N ASN A 19 -8.58 -7.04 9.08
CA ASN A 19 -8.27 -8.19 8.23
C ASN A 19 -6.82 -8.14 7.75
N MET A 20 -6.36 -7.00 7.22
CA MET A 20 -4.97 -6.85 6.76
C MET A 20 -3.96 -7.01 7.90
N LYS A 21 -4.24 -6.45 9.09
CA LYS A 21 -3.39 -6.66 10.27
C LYS A 21 -3.33 -8.13 10.69
N HIS A 22 -4.47 -8.81 10.66
CA HIS A 22 -4.57 -10.23 11.00
C HIS A 22 -3.70 -11.08 10.07
N ASP A 23 -3.77 -10.83 8.77
CA ASP A 23 -2.95 -11.53 7.78
C ASP A 23 -1.46 -11.27 7.98
N ILE A 24 -1.08 -10.01 8.23
CA ILE A 24 0.32 -9.63 8.55
C ILE A 24 0.80 -10.36 9.82
N LYS A 25 -0.01 -10.42 10.88
CA LYS A 25 0.34 -11.16 12.11
C LYS A 25 0.52 -12.64 11.84
N LYS A 26 -0.40 -13.27 11.10
CA LYS A 26 -0.31 -14.68 10.74
C LYS A 26 0.99 -14.97 9.99
N ILE A 27 1.33 -14.15 8.99
CA ILE A 27 2.59 -14.30 8.25
C ILE A 27 3.79 -14.20 9.19
N ARG A 28 3.81 -13.21 10.09
CA ARG A 28 4.90 -13.05 11.07
C ARG A 28 5.04 -14.26 12.01
N ILE A 29 3.92 -14.83 12.47
CA ILE A 29 3.90 -16.02 13.34
C ILE A 29 4.43 -17.25 12.58
N MET A 30 3.99 -17.45 11.34
CA MET A 30 4.43 -18.58 10.51
C MET A 30 5.89 -18.46 10.08
N PHE A 31 6.39 -17.23 9.89
CA PHE A 31 7.76 -16.96 9.45
C PHE A 31 8.46 -15.95 10.38
N PRO A 32 8.90 -16.38 11.58
CA PRO A 32 9.48 -15.48 12.59
C PRO A 32 10.81 -14.81 12.22
N LYS A 33 11.40 -15.16 11.07
CA LYS A 33 12.63 -14.51 10.56
C LYS A 33 12.38 -13.58 9.37
N LEU A 34 11.13 -13.52 8.87
CA LEU A 34 10.79 -12.68 7.73
C LEU A 34 10.68 -11.21 8.16
N VAL A 35 11.34 -10.33 7.41
CA VAL A 35 11.09 -8.88 7.45
C VAL A 35 9.99 -8.56 6.44
N ILE A 36 8.89 -7.97 6.92
CA ILE A 36 7.78 -7.57 6.05
C ILE A 36 8.02 -6.14 5.57
N VAL A 37 8.11 -5.97 4.25
CA VAL A 37 8.05 -4.66 3.59
C VAL A 37 6.61 -4.41 3.13
N TRP A 38 5.97 -3.40 3.70
CA TRP A 38 4.62 -2.98 3.34
C TRP A 38 4.66 -1.87 2.30
N SER A 39 4.05 -2.10 1.13
CA SER A 39 3.90 -1.07 0.11
C SER A 39 2.58 -0.36 0.30
N ASP A 40 2.65 0.95 0.56
CA ASP A 40 1.48 1.79 0.66
C ASP A 40 0.62 1.67 -0.61
N MET A 41 -0.71 1.69 -0.44
CA MET A 41 -1.60 1.74 -1.59
C MET A 41 -1.35 3.04 -2.37
N VAL A 42 -1.16 2.92 -3.68
CA VAL A 42 -1.06 4.07 -4.60
C VAL A 42 -2.42 4.76 -4.74
N PRO A 43 -2.46 6.08 -4.95
CA PRO A 43 -3.71 6.76 -5.27
C PRO A 43 -4.28 6.24 -6.58
N ARG A 44 -5.60 6.37 -6.75
CA ARG A 44 -6.32 6.09 -8.01
C ARG A 44 -7.08 7.34 -8.43
N LEU A 45 -7.38 7.50 -9.72
CA LEU A 45 -8.29 8.53 -10.22
C LEU A 45 -9.74 8.12 -10.06
N THR A 46 -10.02 6.82 -10.12
CA THR A 46 -11.36 6.25 -9.98
C THR A 46 -11.35 5.10 -8.97
N TRP A 47 -12.49 4.86 -8.33
CA TRP A 47 -12.70 3.76 -7.40
C TRP A 47 -13.98 3.02 -7.77
N LYS A 48 -13.90 1.69 -7.92
CA LYS A 48 -15.01 0.87 -8.42
C LYS A 48 -16.27 0.94 -7.54
N TYR A 49 -16.10 0.93 -6.22
CA TYR A 49 -17.22 0.80 -5.27
C TYR A 49 -17.56 2.11 -4.54
N GLY A 50 -16.96 3.24 -4.92
CA GLY A 50 -17.17 4.51 -4.22
C GLY A 50 -17.83 5.56 -5.09
N ARG A 51 -18.93 6.15 -4.58
CA ARG A 51 -19.52 7.37 -5.15
C ARG A 51 -18.78 8.63 -4.72
N ASP A 52 -18.21 8.62 -3.51
CA ASP A 52 -17.41 9.73 -2.99
C ASP A 52 -15.91 9.40 -3.05
N TYR A 53 -15.30 9.87 -4.13
CA TYR A 53 -13.87 9.79 -4.35
C TYR A 53 -13.03 10.38 -3.19
N ARG A 54 -13.43 11.55 -2.66
CA ARG A 54 -12.65 12.25 -1.63
C ARG A 54 -12.65 11.46 -0.32
N SER A 55 -13.77 10.85 0.03
CA SER A 55 -13.88 9.98 1.20
C SER A 55 -13.03 8.72 1.08
N LEU A 56 -13.02 8.07 -0.10
CA LEU A 56 -12.16 6.91 -0.33
C LEU A 56 -10.68 7.28 -0.31
N GLU A 57 -10.30 8.42 -0.86
CA GLU A 57 -8.90 8.85 -0.80
C GLU A 57 -8.44 9.14 0.64
N LYS A 58 -9.29 9.77 1.46
CA LYS A 58 -9.04 9.91 2.91
C LYS A 58 -8.91 8.55 3.60
N SER A 59 -9.72 7.58 3.19
CA SER A 59 -9.69 6.22 3.71
C SER A 59 -8.38 5.51 3.33
N ARG A 60 -7.91 5.65 2.08
CA ARG A 60 -6.62 5.13 1.60
C ARG A 60 -5.46 5.68 2.44
N ILE A 61 -5.41 7.00 2.62
CA ILE A 61 -4.39 7.67 3.44
C ILE A 61 -4.43 7.14 4.88
N LYS A 62 -5.62 6.96 5.45
CA LYS A 62 -5.79 6.41 6.80
C LYS A 62 -5.30 4.96 6.89
N ILE A 63 -5.62 4.10 5.92
CA ILE A 63 -5.13 2.70 5.89
C ILE A 63 -3.62 2.68 5.81
N ASN A 64 -3.03 3.39 4.84
CA ASN A 64 -1.57 3.47 4.69
C ASN A 64 -0.89 3.89 6.00
N ARG A 65 -1.38 4.97 6.62
CA ARG A 65 -0.84 5.44 7.90
C ARG A 65 -0.94 4.39 9.01
N VAL A 66 -2.08 3.70 9.12
CA VAL A 66 -2.30 2.71 10.18
C VAL A 66 -1.47 1.45 9.94
N LEU A 67 -1.43 0.92 8.73
CA LEU A 67 -0.70 -0.30 8.42
C LEU A 67 0.80 -0.10 8.42
N SER A 68 1.29 1.04 7.93
CA SER A 68 2.72 1.35 7.96
C SER A 68 3.21 1.43 9.40
N LYS A 69 2.49 2.13 10.29
CA LYS A 69 2.80 2.13 11.73
C LYS A 69 2.75 0.73 12.34
N PHE A 70 1.75 -0.06 11.97
CA PHE A 70 1.61 -1.42 12.48
C PHE A 70 2.76 -2.32 12.04
N VAL A 71 3.17 -2.26 10.78
CA VAL A 71 4.29 -3.04 10.24
C VAL A 71 5.60 -2.62 10.88
N TYR A 72 5.84 -1.32 11.08
CA TYR A 72 7.01 -0.86 11.86
C TYR A 72 7.01 -1.43 13.28
N SER A 73 5.86 -1.49 13.97
CA SER A 73 5.79 -2.06 15.32
C SER A 73 6.10 -3.57 15.39
N LEU A 74 6.09 -4.26 14.24
CA LEU A 74 6.46 -5.67 14.12
C LEU A 74 7.91 -5.88 13.65
N GLY A 75 8.71 -4.82 13.54
CA GLY A 75 10.07 -4.85 13.02
C GLY A 75 10.16 -4.89 11.48
N GLY A 76 9.06 -4.58 10.78
CA GLY A 76 9.04 -4.43 9.33
C GLY A 76 9.29 -2.99 8.87
N LEU A 77 9.15 -2.77 7.56
CA LEU A 77 9.30 -1.46 6.92
C LEU A 77 8.06 -1.13 6.10
N ALA A 78 7.90 0.15 5.76
CA ALA A 78 6.88 0.60 4.83
C ALA A 78 7.48 1.48 3.71
N VAL A 79 7.03 1.23 2.49
CA VAL A 79 7.40 1.98 1.27
C VAL A 79 6.27 2.93 0.95
N ARG A 80 6.58 4.23 0.94
CA ARG A 80 5.67 5.28 0.52
C ARG A 80 6.03 5.77 -0.88
N HIS A 81 5.08 5.68 -1.80
CA HIS A 81 5.26 6.05 -3.21
C HIS A 81 5.07 7.56 -3.44
N ARG A 82 5.94 8.39 -2.86
CA ARG A 82 5.78 9.87 -2.80
C ARG A 82 5.52 10.52 -4.15
N VAL A 83 6.25 10.10 -5.20
CA VAL A 83 6.10 10.67 -6.55
C VAL A 83 4.70 10.46 -7.11
N LEU A 84 4.06 9.33 -6.78
CA LEU A 84 2.72 9.00 -7.25
C LEU A 84 1.61 9.73 -6.48
N GLU A 85 1.91 10.36 -5.34
CA GLU A 85 0.91 11.07 -4.52
C GLU A 85 0.30 12.29 -5.22
N GLU A 86 1.01 12.88 -6.18
CA GLU A 86 0.50 13.97 -7.01
C GLU A 86 -0.68 13.55 -7.88
N ARG A 87 -0.85 12.24 -8.13
CA ARG A 87 -1.99 11.66 -8.84
C ARG A 87 -2.24 12.34 -10.19
N LEU A 88 -1.17 12.53 -10.96
CA LEU A 88 -1.26 13.14 -12.28
C LEU A 88 -1.91 12.14 -13.26
N PRO A 89 -2.80 12.58 -14.17
CA PRO A 89 -3.44 11.70 -15.15
C PRO A 89 -2.45 10.84 -15.96
N LYS A 90 -1.28 11.40 -16.30
CA LYS A 90 -0.21 10.68 -17.02
C LYS A 90 0.37 9.46 -16.27
N TYR A 91 0.13 9.36 -14.96
CA TYR A 91 0.58 8.20 -14.16
C TYR A 91 -0.31 6.98 -14.33
N TYR A 92 -1.44 7.09 -15.01
CA TYR A 92 -2.40 6.00 -15.15
C TYR A 92 -2.66 5.68 -16.61
N ILE A 93 -3.06 4.45 -16.88
CA ILE A 93 -3.70 4.11 -18.15
C ILE A 93 -5.13 4.67 -18.17
N HIS A 94 -5.84 4.43 -19.28
CA HIS A 94 -7.17 5.00 -19.53
C HIS A 94 -8.23 4.71 -18.46
N ASP A 95 -8.10 3.63 -17.68
CA ASP A 95 -9.05 3.29 -16.63
C ASP A 95 -8.91 4.14 -15.35
N GLY A 96 -7.80 4.89 -15.22
CA GLY A 96 -7.51 5.71 -14.05
C GLY A 96 -7.24 4.92 -12.76
N VAL A 97 -6.99 3.62 -12.88
CA VAL A 97 -6.71 2.70 -11.77
C VAL A 97 -5.31 2.13 -11.88
N HIS A 98 -4.95 1.58 -13.04
CA HIS A 98 -3.65 0.97 -13.24
C HIS A 98 -2.64 2.01 -13.69
N LEU A 99 -1.38 1.83 -13.27
CA LEU A 99 -0.30 2.74 -13.60
C LEU A 99 0.07 2.61 -15.09
N SER A 100 0.47 3.72 -15.70
CA SER A 100 1.19 3.69 -16.98
C SER A 100 2.58 3.08 -16.80
N ASP A 101 3.22 2.63 -17.87
CA ASP A 101 4.55 1.99 -17.80
C ASP A 101 5.57 2.90 -17.08
N ASN A 102 5.63 4.18 -17.43
CA ASN A 102 6.51 5.16 -16.78
C ASN A 102 6.24 5.28 -15.27
N ALA A 103 4.98 5.23 -14.85
CA ALA A 103 4.62 5.31 -13.43
C ALA A 103 4.82 3.97 -12.70
N LEU A 104 4.69 2.86 -13.41
CA LEU A 104 5.02 1.54 -12.92
C LEU A 104 6.53 1.44 -12.63
N ASP A 105 7.40 2.00 -13.47
CA ASP A 105 8.83 2.07 -13.20
C ASP A 105 9.13 2.86 -11.92
N LEU A 106 8.49 4.01 -11.73
CA LEU A 106 8.60 4.80 -10.50
C LEU A 106 8.13 4.01 -9.27
N PHE A 107 7.03 3.26 -9.40
CA PHE A 107 6.54 2.37 -8.37
C PHE A 107 7.58 1.28 -8.05
N LEU A 108 8.06 0.54 -9.05
CA LEU A 108 9.03 -0.55 -8.89
C LEU A 108 10.35 -0.06 -8.31
N ASN A 109 10.84 1.12 -8.70
CA ASN A 109 12.04 1.72 -8.13
C ASN A 109 11.89 1.95 -6.62
N SER A 110 10.75 2.46 -6.17
CA SER A 110 10.49 2.63 -4.73
C SER A 110 10.34 1.31 -3.99
N ILE A 111 9.83 0.26 -4.65
CA ILE A 111 9.79 -1.10 -4.08
C ILE A 111 11.22 -1.65 -3.93
N SER A 112 12.07 -1.52 -4.96
CA SER A 112 13.47 -1.95 -4.91
C SER A 112 14.20 -1.29 -3.74
N ALA A 113 14.12 0.04 -3.64
CA ALA A 113 14.72 0.79 -2.53
C ALA A 113 14.22 0.29 -1.16
N GLY A 114 12.92 0.04 -1.02
CA GLY A 114 12.37 -0.49 0.23
C GLY A 114 12.82 -1.92 0.58
N ILE A 115 13.11 -2.75 -0.44
CA ILE A 115 13.70 -4.08 -0.23
C ILE A 115 15.17 -3.95 0.16
N GLU A 116 15.92 -3.07 -0.49
CA GLU A 116 17.32 -2.78 -0.14
C GLU A 116 17.43 -2.29 1.31
N ASP A 117 16.57 -1.36 1.74
CA ASP A 117 16.46 -0.91 3.13
C ASP A 117 16.17 -2.07 4.09
N ALA A 118 15.33 -3.03 3.67
CA ALA A 118 14.98 -4.20 4.48
C ALA A 118 16.11 -5.20 4.62
N LEU A 119 16.95 -5.36 3.60
CA LEU A 119 18.12 -6.22 3.65
C LEU A 119 19.12 -5.73 4.69
N CYS A 120 19.25 -4.40 4.86
CA CYS A 120 20.06 -3.80 5.92
C CYS A 120 19.57 -4.14 7.35
N LEU A 121 18.33 -4.61 7.52
CA LEU A 121 17.79 -5.04 8.82
C LEU A 121 18.05 -6.53 9.13
N ILE A 122 18.54 -7.30 8.15
CA ILE A 122 18.75 -8.75 8.25
C ILE A 122 20.23 -9.10 8.48
N GLY A 123 21.14 -8.11 8.38
CA GLY A 123 22.56 -8.24 8.75
C GLY A 123 22.79 -8.16 10.26
#